data_AF-A0A967DZK7-F1
#
_entry.id   AF-A0A967DZK7-F1
#
_cell.length_a   1.000
_cell.length_b   1.000
_cell.length_c   1.000
_cell.angle_alpha   90.00
_cell.angle_beta   90.00
_cell.angle_gamma   90.00
#
_symmetry.space_group_name_H-M   'P 1'
#
loop_
_entity.id
_entity.type
_entity.pdbx_description
1 polymer ?
#
loop_
_entity_poly.entity_id
_entity_poly.type
_entity_poly.pdbx_seq_one_letter_code
_entity_poly.pdbx_strand_id
1 'polypeptide(L)'
;MLQSETETFLRKLHERPQQPIGRWLRAPAHVHYEAFRMSDPPTQRPASRSEFQSLLKKLKVPTETTDLRENFGYGVKEAKNGDRLILVWQAHTEYYNYQLWHVPSQGGGEPTFGSLVFPDYSFLEDPLGSVVCRLD
;
A
#
# COMPACT_ATOMS: atom_id res chain seq x y z
N MET A 1 11.03 31.62 -19.66
CA MET A 1 11.43 30.33 -19.05
C MET A 1 10.75 30.02 -17.72
N LEU A 2 10.16 30.97 -16.98
CA LEU A 2 9.52 30.73 -15.67
C LEU A 2 8.16 29.98 -15.66
N GLN A 3 7.42 29.92 -16.78
CA GLN A 3 6.12 29.24 -16.81
C GLN A 3 6.22 27.71 -16.72
N SER A 4 7.29 27.13 -17.27
CA SER A 4 7.52 25.68 -17.31
C SER A 4 7.74 25.07 -15.92
N GLU A 5 8.47 25.77 -15.04
CA GLU A 5 8.77 25.28 -13.69
C GLU A 5 7.54 25.31 -12.78
N THR A 6 6.71 26.36 -12.90
CA THR A 6 5.47 26.49 -12.13
C THR A 6 4.43 25.45 -12.55
N GLU A 7 4.29 25.17 -13.84
CA GLU A 7 3.44 24.06 -14.31
C GLU A 7 3.96 22.71 -13.84
N THR A 8 5.28 22.49 -13.86
CA THR A 8 5.89 21.24 -13.38
C THR A 8 5.68 21.06 -11.87
N PHE A 9 5.78 22.14 -11.10
CA PHE A 9 5.52 22.16 -9.66
C PHE A 9 4.04 21.90 -9.34
N LEU A 10 3.11 22.60 -10.02
CA LEU A 10 1.68 22.39 -9.87
C LEU A 10 1.27 20.98 -10.30
N ARG A 11 1.88 20.42 -11.34
CA ARG A 11 1.65 19.03 -11.77
C ARG A 11 2.09 18.05 -10.69
N LYS A 12 3.28 18.22 -10.10
CA LYS A 12 3.75 17.40 -8.97
C LYS A 12 2.81 17.48 -7.76
N LEU A 13 2.24 18.66 -7.49
CA LEU A 13 1.29 18.87 -6.39
C LEU A 13 -0.02 18.11 -6.60
N HIS A 14 -0.49 18.02 -7.85
CA HIS A 14 -1.73 17.31 -8.22
C HIS A 14 -1.49 15.86 -8.65
N GLU A 15 -0.24 15.42 -8.74
CA GLU A 15 0.12 14.07 -9.16
C GLU A 15 -0.32 13.11 -8.05
N ARG A 16 -1.44 12.43 -8.27
CA ARG A 16 -1.91 11.40 -7.34
C ARG A 16 -0.95 10.22 -7.45
N PRO A 17 -0.13 9.91 -6.43
CA PRO A 17 0.81 8.81 -6.50
C PRO A 17 0.10 7.44 -6.59
N GLN A 18 -1.23 7.42 -6.41
CA GLN A 18 -2.13 6.27 -6.56
C GLN A 18 -2.50 5.94 -8.02
N GLN A 19 -2.11 6.76 -9.01
CA GLN A 19 -2.48 6.58 -10.43
C GLN A 19 -2.25 5.17 -11.01
N PRO A 20 -1.12 4.47 -10.74
CA PRO A 20 -0.95 3.11 -11.27
C PRO A 20 -1.85 2.09 -10.56
N ILE A 21 -2.17 2.30 -9.28
CA ILE A 21 -3.05 1.42 -8.48
C ILE A 21 -4.47 1.37 -9.06
N GLY A 22 -5.01 2.52 -9.48
CA GLY A 22 -6.35 2.58 -10.08
C GLY A 22 -6.50 1.74 -11.36
N ARG A 23 -5.40 1.45 -12.08
CA ARG A 23 -5.43 0.52 -13.23
C ARG A 23 -5.51 -0.94 -12.80
N TRP A 24 -4.93 -1.29 -11.65
CA TRP A 24 -4.91 -2.66 -11.14
C TRP A 24 -6.17 -3.04 -10.38
N LEU A 25 -6.90 -2.07 -9.82
CA LEU A 25 -8.15 -2.26 -9.06
C LEU A 25 -9.42 -2.36 -9.94
N ARG A 26 -9.29 -2.82 -11.18
CA ARG A 26 -10.43 -2.95 -12.12
C ARG A 26 -11.25 -4.24 -11.91
N ALA A 27 -10.83 -5.11 -11.01
CA ALA A 27 -11.48 -6.38 -10.69
C ALA A 27 -11.89 -6.39 -9.21
N PRO A 28 -12.83 -7.27 -8.82
CA PRO A 28 -13.19 -7.41 -7.41
C PRO A 28 -11.95 -7.70 -6.58
N ALA A 29 -11.85 -7.09 -5.41
CA ALA A 29 -10.68 -7.21 -4.55
C ALA A 29 -11.10 -7.39 -3.10
N HIS A 30 -10.37 -8.24 -2.38
CA HIS A 30 -10.40 -8.24 -0.92
C HIS A 30 -9.49 -7.15 -0.43
N VAL A 31 -9.93 -6.38 0.56
CA VAL A 31 -9.17 -5.25 1.07
C VAL A 31 -9.06 -5.38 2.58
N HIS A 32 -7.83 -5.61 3.03
CA HIS A 32 -7.46 -5.45 4.42
C HIS A 32 -6.95 -4.03 4.63
N TYR A 33 -7.49 -3.31 5.59
CA TYR A 33 -7.10 -1.95 5.93
C TYR A 33 -6.86 -1.83 7.42
N GLU A 34 -5.73 -1.23 7.79
CA GLU A 34 -5.46 -0.85 9.17
C GLU A 34 -4.87 0.55 9.24
N ALA A 35 -5.32 1.32 10.22
CA ALA A 35 -4.78 2.64 10.54
C ALA A 35 -4.27 2.68 11.98
N PHE A 36 -3.11 3.30 12.14
CA PHE A 36 -2.37 3.39 13.39
C PHE A 36 -2.16 4.85 13.75
N ARG A 37 -2.67 5.25 14.92
CA ARG A 37 -2.36 6.57 15.46
C ARG A 37 -0.93 6.59 15.97
N MET A 38 -0.21 7.63 15.60
CA MET A 38 1.13 7.90 16.06
C MET A 38 1.09 8.68 17.38
N SER A 39 1.88 8.25 18.37
CA SER A 39 2.12 8.98 19.61
C SER A 39 3.26 10.00 19.49
N ASP A 40 4.20 9.76 18.58
CA ASP A 40 5.33 10.64 18.26
C ASP A 40 5.58 10.66 16.73
N PRO A 41 4.81 11.46 15.96
CA PRO A 41 4.86 11.42 14.50
C PRO A 41 6.23 11.67 13.86
N PRO A 42 7.08 12.61 14.35
CA PRO A 42 8.43 12.79 13.82
C PRO A 42 9.30 11.53 13.84
N THR A 43 9.17 10.70 14.88
CA THR A 43 9.94 9.45 15.03
C THR A 43 9.23 8.28 14.35
N GLN A 44 7.91 8.19 14.49
CA GLN A 44 7.14 7.03 14.02
C GLN A 44 6.88 7.04 12.52
N ARG A 45 6.86 8.21 11.87
CA ARG A 45 6.70 8.29 10.41
C ARG A 45 7.84 7.58 9.65
N PRO A 46 9.13 7.93 9.85
CA PRO A 46 10.23 7.21 9.19
C PRO A 46 10.31 5.75 9.63
N ALA A 47 9.95 5.42 10.88
CA ALA A 47 9.91 4.04 11.35
C ALA A 47 8.84 3.21 10.61
N SER A 48 7.60 3.71 10.49
CA SER A 48 6.52 3.04 9.73
C SER A 48 6.86 2.84 8.24
N ARG A 49 7.65 3.75 7.67
CA ARG A 49 8.20 3.60 6.31
C ARG A 49 9.19 2.43 6.23
N SER A 50 10.09 2.31 7.20
CA SER A 50 11.04 1.20 7.29
C SER A 50 10.34 -0.14 7.55
N GLU A 51 9.26 -0.15 8.33
CA GLU A 51 8.38 -1.31 8.50
C GLU A 51 7.76 -1.72 7.17
N PHE A 52 7.19 -0.76 6.43
CA PHE A 52 6.62 -1.03 5.11
C PHE A 52 7.66 -1.61 4.15
N GLN A 53 8.86 -1.05 4.12
CA GLN A 53 9.95 -1.56 3.29
C GLN A 53 10.34 -3.00 3.68
N SER A 54 10.31 -3.32 4.97
CA SER A 54 10.59 -4.67 5.47
C SER A 54 9.48 -5.65 5.09
N LEU A 55 8.22 -5.22 5.13
CA LEU A 55 7.07 -6.00 4.68
C LEU A 55 7.16 -6.33 3.18
N LEU A 56 7.48 -5.35 2.34
CA LEU A 56 7.70 -5.57 0.91
C LEU A 56 8.80 -6.61 0.64
N LYS A 57 9.90 -6.55 1.40
CA LYS A 57 10.99 -7.55 1.32
C LYS A 57 10.55 -8.94 1.78
N LYS A 58 9.86 -9.04 2.93
CA LYS A 58 9.35 -10.31 3.48
C LYS A 58 8.42 -11.00 2.49
N LEU A 59 7.55 -10.23 1.84
CA LEU A 59 6.63 -10.71 0.82
C LEU A 59 7.27 -10.92 -0.56
N LYS A 60 8.56 -10.61 -0.72
CA LYS A 60 9.30 -10.72 -1.97
C LYS A 60 8.63 -9.94 -3.10
N VAL A 61 8.19 -8.72 -2.81
CA VAL A 61 7.62 -7.82 -3.81
C VAL A 61 8.74 -7.34 -4.74
N PRO A 62 8.60 -7.45 -6.07
CA PRO A 62 9.63 -7.00 -7.00
C PRO A 62 9.89 -5.48 -6.91
N THR A 63 11.15 -5.10 -7.00
CA THR A 63 11.58 -3.69 -6.94
C THR A 63 11.03 -2.86 -8.10
N GLU A 64 10.79 -3.49 -9.24
CA GLU A 64 10.27 -2.87 -10.48
C GLU A 64 8.81 -2.43 -10.35
N THR A 65 8.12 -2.99 -9.36
CA THR A 65 6.69 -2.78 -9.08
C THR A 65 6.47 -2.15 -7.71
N THR A 66 7.53 -1.54 -7.17
CA THR A 66 7.55 -0.85 -5.89
C THR A 66 7.85 0.63 -6.10
N ASP A 67 7.11 1.51 -5.46
CA ASP A 67 7.44 2.94 -5.31
C ASP A 67 7.38 3.30 -3.83
N LEU A 68 8.42 3.93 -3.30
CA LEU A 68 8.50 4.32 -1.90
C LEU A 68 8.97 5.76 -1.75
N ARG A 69 8.01 6.65 -1.49
CA ARG A 69 8.22 8.08 -1.25
C ARG A 69 8.24 8.36 0.25
N GLU A 70 8.26 9.65 0.60
CA GLU A 70 8.34 10.10 1.99
C GLU A 70 7.10 9.74 2.82
N ASN A 71 5.89 9.95 2.26
CA ASN A 71 4.61 9.77 2.97
C ASN A 71 3.69 8.75 2.29
N PHE A 72 4.17 8.09 1.24
CA PHE A 72 3.39 7.16 0.45
C PHE A 72 4.30 6.08 -0.11
N GLY A 73 3.80 4.85 -0.14
CA GLY A 73 4.47 3.76 -0.81
C GLY A 73 3.45 2.73 -1.30
N TYR A 74 3.82 2.01 -2.34
CA TYR A 74 3.10 0.83 -2.75
C TYR A 74 4.05 -0.24 -3.29
N GLY A 75 3.56 -1.46 -3.32
CA GLY A 75 4.23 -2.58 -3.99
C GLY A 75 3.19 -3.52 -4.58
N VAL A 76 3.49 -4.09 -5.75
CA VAL A 76 2.61 -5.05 -6.42
C VAL A 76 3.32 -6.37 -6.62
N LYS A 77 2.72 -7.48 -6.24
CA LYS A 77 3.23 -8.82 -6.49
C LYS A 77 2.20 -9.61 -7.26
N GLU A 78 2.61 -10.22 -8.36
CA GLU A 78 1.77 -11.16 -9.10
C GLU A 78 2.15 -12.59 -8.72
N ALA A 79 1.15 -13.41 -8.40
CA ALA A 79 1.29 -14.83 -8.11
C ALA A 79 1.22 -15.66 -9.41
N LYS A 80 1.64 -16.93 -9.34
CA LYS A 80 1.67 -17.82 -10.53
C LYS A 80 0.30 -18.07 -11.17
N ASN A 81 -0.78 -17.93 -10.39
CA ASN A 81 -2.17 -18.04 -10.83
C ASN A 81 -2.71 -16.74 -11.47
N GLY A 82 -1.87 -15.70 -11.57
CA GLY A 82 -2.22 -14.38 -12.10
C GLY A 82 -2.88 -13.45 -11.09
N ASP A 83 -3.06 -13.88 -9.83
CA ASP A 83 -3.59 -13.02 -8.79
C ASP A 83 -2.56 -11.95 -8.43
N ARG A 84 -3.05 -10.78 -8.03
CA ARG A 84 -2.19 -9.68 -7.60
C ARG A 84 -2.42 -9.37 -6.13
N LEU A 85 -1.31 -9.17 -5.44
CA LEU A 85 -1.25 -8.56 -4.12
C LEU A 85 -0.74 -7.14 -4.26
N ILE A 86 -1.54 -6.15 -3.85
CA ILE A 86 -1.15 -4.75 -3.84
C ILE A 86 -1.05 -4.31 -2.39
N LEU A 87 0.12 -3.84 -1.99
CA LEU A 87 0.35 -3.26 -0.69
C LEU A 87 0.44 -1.75 -0.84
N VAL A 88 -0.20 -1.02 0.05
CA VAL A 88 -0.16 0.45 0.09
C VAL A 88 0.13 0.88 1.51
N TRP A 89 1.03 1.85 1.65
CA TRP A 89 1.31 2.54 2.90
C TRP A 89 1.17 4.04 2.69
N GLN A 90 0.55 4.70 3.66
CA GLN A 90 0.39 6.15 3.65
C GLN A 90 0.62 6.70 5.04
N ALA A 91 1.52 7.68 5.17
CA ALA A 91 1.69 8.43 6.39
C ALA A 91 1.00 9.78 6.29
N HIS A 92 0.26 10.12 7.34
CA HIS A 92 -0.38 11.41 7.54
C HIS A 92 0.30 12.14 8.72
N THR A 93 -0.28 13.26 9.14
CA THR A 93 0.26 14.05 10.26
C THR A 93 0.21 13.26 11.57
N GLU A 94 -0.94 12.64 11.88
CA GLU A 94 -1.22 12.02 13.20
C GLU A 94 -1.32 10.49 13.16
N TYR A 95 -1.37 9.90 11.97
CA TYR A 95 -1.56 8.47 11.79
C TYR A 95 -0.91 7.99 10.50
N TYR A 96 -0.70 6.70 10.38
CA TYR A 96 -0.38 6.07 9.11
C TYR A 96 -1.34 4.89 8.88
N ASN A 97 -1.45 4.44 7.64
CA ASN A 97 -2.28 3.29 7.30
C ASN A 97 -1.53 2.31 6.40
N TYR A 98 -1.97 1.06 6.48
CA TYR A 98 -1.69 0.01 5.52
C TYR A 98 -2.98 -0.39 4.81
N GLN A 99 -2.87 -0.65 3.53
CA GLN A 99 -3.91 -1.30 2.75
C GLN A 99 -3.29 -2.47 2.02
N LEU A 100 -3.98 -3.59 2.02
CA LEU A 100 -3.56 -4.79 1.32
C LEU A 100 -4.73 -5.28 0.49
N TRP A 101 -4.52 -5.34 -0.82
CA TRP A 101 -5.54 -5.69 -1.78
C TRP A 101 -5.15 -7.02 -2.42
N HIS A 102 -6.02 -8.01 -2.32
CA HIS A 102 -5.92 -9.23 -3.14
C HIS A 102 -6.90 -9.10 -4.30
N VAL A 103 -6.35 -9.10 -5.52
CA VAL A 103 -7.10 -8.99 -6.77
C VAL A 103 -6.97 -10.32 -7.52
N PRO A 104 -8.03 -11.13 -7.63
CA PRO A 104 -8.01 -12.37 -8.39
C PRO A 104 -7.75 -12.15 -9.87
N SER A 105 -7.12 -13.12 -10.53
CA SER A 105 -7.01 -13.12 -12.00
C SER A 105 -8.38 -13.28 -12.65
N GLN A 106 -8.53 -12.87 -13.91
CA GLN A 106 -9.82 -12.94 -14.63
C GLN A 106 -10.37 -14.38 -14.81
N GLY A 107 -9.56 -15.41 -14.54
CA GLY A 107 -9.99 -16.83 -14.50
C GLY A 107 -10.04 -17.43 -13.09
N GLY A 108 -9.69 -16.67 -12.06
CA GLY A 108 -9.48 -17.11 -10.68
C GLY A 108 -10.72 -16.98 -9.80
N GLY A 109 -11.86 -17.53 -10.24
CA GLY A 109 -13.08 -17.61 -9.41
C GLY A 109 -13.68 -16.26 -8.96
N GLU A 110 -14.85 -16.33 -8.34
CA GLU A 110 -15.45 -15.14 -7.72
C GLU A 110 -14.70 -14.79 -6.42
N PRO A 111 -14.57 -13.48 -6.09
CA PRO A 111 -14.10 -13.07 -4.77
C PRO A 111 -14.98 -13.71 -3.70
N THR A 112 -14.37 -14.41 -2.75
CA THR A 112 -15.10 -14.98 -1.60
C THR A 112 -15.30 -13.90 -0.53
N PHE A 113 -15.95 -14.20 0.59
CA PHE A 113 -15.91 -13.33 1.76
C PHE A 113 -15.14 -14.06 2.85
N GLY A 114 -14.36 -13.33 3.65
CA GLY A 114 -13.59 -13.89 4.76
C GLY A 114 -12.12 -13.47 4.72
N SER A 115 -11.30 -14.15 5.53
CA SER A 115 -9.89 -13.82 5.72
C SER A 115 -9.12 -13.83 4.39
N LEU A 116 -8.24 -12.86 4.19
CA LEU A 116 -7.44 -12.74 2.99
C LEU A 116 -6.55 -13.98 2.79
N VAL A 117 -6.82 -14.76 1.75
CA VAL A 117 -6.12 -16.02 1.45
C VAL A 117 -5.08 -15.79 0.36
N PHE A 118 -4.10 -14.92 0.61
CA PHE A 118 -2.95 -14.82 -0.29
C PHE A 118 -1.87 -15.84 0.10
N PRO A 119 -1.29 -16.61 -0.84
CA PRO A 119 -0.28 -17.61 -0.52
C PRO A 119 0.92 -17.02 0.24
N ASP A 120 1.33 -17.68 1.32
CA ASP A 120 2.46 -17.30 2.19
C ASP A 120 2.33 -15.93 2.86
N TYR A 121 1.11 -15.44 3.05
CA TYR A 121 0.85 -14.16 3.72
C TYR A 121 0.63 -14.32 5.24
N SER A 122 1.34 -13.50 6.01
CA SER A 122 1.08 -13.22 7.43
C SER A 122 1.13 -11.71 7.63
N PHE A 123 0.07 -11.12 8.18
CA PHE A 123 0.07 -9.70 8.52
C PHE A 123 0.94 -9.44 9.75
N LEU A 124 1.37 -8.17 9.91
CA LEU A 124 2.37 -7.76 10.89
C LEU A 124 2.01 -8.23 12.31
N GLU A 125 2.98 -8.82 13.02
CA GLU A 125 2.73 -9.34 14.37
C GLU A 125 2.75 -8.22 15.44
N ASP A 126 3.40 -7.07 15.18
CA ASP A 126 3.45 -5.92 16.11
C ASP A 126 3.68 -4.58 15.38
N PRO A 127 2.64 -3.92 14.86
CA PRO A 127 2.77 -2.60 14.21
C PRO A 127 3.01 -1.46 15.23
N LEU A 128 3.75 -0.42 14.82
CA LEU A 128 3.98 0.77 15.67
C LEU A 128 2.70 1.57 15.94
N GLY A 129 2.57 2.04 17.19
CA GLY A 129 1.45 2.89 17.61
C GLY A 129 0.22 2.08 18.03
N SER A 130 -0.96 2.69 17.93
CA SER A 130 -2.21 2.05 18.35
C SER A 130 -3.18 1.97 17.18
N VAL A 131 -3.77 0.80 16.95
CA VAL A 131 -4.83 0.61 15.94
C VAL A 131 -6.01 1.51 16.29
N VAL A 132 -6.40 2.37 15.35
CA VAL A 132 -7.55 3.27 15.49
C VAL A 132 -8.68 2.95 14.53
N CYS A 133 -8.40 2.19 13.46
CA CYS A 133 -9.40 1.73 12.51
C CYS A 133 -8.90 0.45 11.85
N ARG A 134 -9.80 -0.53 11.65
CA ARG A 134 -9.55 -1.75 10.90
C ARG A 134 -10.76 -2.10 10.05
N LEU A 135 -10.52 -2.55 8.83
CA LEU A 135 -11.48 -3.20 7.96
C LEU A 135 -10.83 -4.47 7.44
N ASP A 136 -11.47 -5.61 7.70
CA ASP A 136 -11.07 -6.94 7.23
C ASP A 136 -12.12 -7.46 6.23
#